data_AF-A0A3N5I6A0-F1
#
_entry.id   AF-A0A3N5I6A0-F1
#
_cell.length_a   1.000
_cell.length_b   1.000
_cell.length_c   1.000
_cell.angle_alpha   90.00
_cell.angle_beta   90.00
_cell.angle_gamma   90.00
#
_symmetry.space_group_name_H-M   'P 1'
#
loop_
_entity.id
_entity.type
_entity.pdbx_description
1 polymer ?
#
loop_
_entity_poly.entity_id
_entity_poly.type
_entity_poly.pdbx_seq_one_letter_code
_entity_poly.pdbx_strand_id
1 'polypeptide(L)'
;MSTSSNSRQTILDRLRTIPIDFSPAPPIDPSRLVQYANPVSKFSQILNHVGGAVHEIERIELVAEILGALPSFANARNVASLVPEAVRGNFPVEQVDDPHLLAHLDWAVTRGQFAVAENGAIWVRPAN
;
A
#
# COMPACT_ATOMS: atom_id res chain seq x y z
N MET A 1 25.61 5.75 -30.66
CA MET A 1 26.61 5.94 -29.59
C MET A 1 26.40 7.32 -28.98
N SER A 2 25.64 7.43 -27.89
CA SER A 2 25.34 8.72 -27.26
C SER A 2 26.37 9.05 -26.17
N THR A 3 27.07 10.16 -26.35
CA THR A 3 28.07 10.73 -25.45
C THR A 3 27.43 11.59 -24.35
N SER A 4 26.87 10.99 -23.30
CA SER A 4 26.42 11.74 -22.10
C SER A 4 27.23 11.45 -20.83
N SER A 5 28.34 10.72 -20.96
CA SER A 5 29.10 10.14 -19.85
C SER A 5 30.08 11.09 -19.14
N ASN A 6 30.38 12.29 -19.64
CA ASN A 6 31.47 13.09 -19.08
C ASN A 6 31.02 14.00 -17.91
N SER A 7 30.00 14.84 -18.10
CA SER A 7 29.60 15.84 -17.08
C SER A 7 28.94 15.22 -15.85
N ARG A 8 28.05 14.23 -16.03
CA ARG A 8 27.40 13.52 -14.90
C ARG A 8 28.43 12.81 -14.04
N GLN A 9 29.35 12.07 -14.67
CA GLN A 9 30.38 11.32 -13.96
C GLN A 9 31.33 12.27 -13.22
N THR A 10 31.75 13.37 -13.87
CA THR A 10 32.55 14.43 -13.24
C THR A 10 31.88 15.05 -12.01
N ILE A 11 30.57 15.31 -12.08
CA ILE A 11 29.81 15.85 -10.94
C ILE A 11 29.76 14.83 -9.80
N LEU A 12 29.43 13.56 -10.10
CA LEU A 12 29.35 12.51 -9.08
C LEU A 12 30.70 12.22 -8.42
N ASP A 13 31.79 12.22 -9.19
CA ASP A 13 33.14 12.00 -8.66
C ASP A 13 33.56 13.16 -7.75
N ARG A 14 33.24 14.40 -8.11
CA ARG A 14 33.45 15.55 -7.21
C ARG A 14 32.60 15.44 -5.93
N LEU A 15 31.32 15.09 -6.04
CA LEU A 15 30.44 14.95 -4.87
C LEU A 15 30.95 13.89 -3.88
N ARG A 16 31.52 12.79 -4.39
CA ARG A 16 32.13 11.73 -3.57
C ARG A 16 33.38 12.17 -2.82
N THR A 17 34.10 13.16 -3.33
CA THR A 17 35.31 13.71 -2.68
C THR A 17 35.00 14.72 -1.58
N ILE A 18 33.75 15.17 -1.45
CA ILE A 18 33.35 16.10 -0.40
C ILE A 18 33.15 15.31 0.90
N PRO A 19 33.97 15.53 1.94
CA PRO A 19 33.71 14.93 3.24
C PRO A 19 32.39 15.49 3.79
N ILE A 20 31.46 14.60 4.12
CA ILE A 20 30.22 14.95 4.79
C ILE A 20 30.42 14.63 6.27
N ASP A 21 30.48 15.66 7.10
CA ASP A 21 30.46 15.49 8.55
C ASP A 21 29.04 15.06 8.97
N PHE A 22 28.89 13.76 9.22
CA PHE A 22 27.66 13.22 9.78
C PHE A 22 27.67 13.44 11.30
N SER A 23 26.89 14.42 11.75
CA SER A 23 26.52 14.49 13.17
C SER A 23 25.60 13.30 13.50
N PRO A 24 25.74 12.65 14.67
CA PRO A 24 24.79 11.64 15.09
C PRO A 24 23.37 12.21 15.10
N ALA A 25 22.39 11.40 14.69
CA ALA A 25 21.00 11.77 14.80
C ALA A 25 20.68 12.11 16.27
N PRO A 26 19.83 13.14 16.52
CA PRO A 26 19.40 13.43 17.88
C PRO A 26 18.71 12.19 18.47
N PRO A 27 18.86 11.94 19.78
CA PRO A 27 18.15 10.85 20.42
C PRO A 27 16.64 11.04 20.25
N ILE A 28 15.93 9.95 19.96
CA ILE A 28 14.48 9.97 19.87
C ILE A 28 13.93 10.05 21.30
N ASP A 29 13.10 11.07 21.55
CA ASP A 29 12.36 11.22 22.81
C ASP A 29 10.93 10.65 22.63
N PRO A 30 10.62 9.49 23.22
CA PRO A 30 9.30 8.86 23.08
C PRO A 30 8.14 9.72 23.57
N SER A 31 8.39 10.65 24.51
CA SER A 31 7.36 11.54 25.05
C SER A 31 6.88 12.60 24.05
N ARG A 32 7.69 12.85 23.01
CA ARG A 32 7.41 13.81 21.94
C ARG A 32 6.80 13.17 20.70
N LEU A 33 6.67 11.85 20.67
CA LEU A 33 6.05 11.14 19.57
C LEU A 33 4.54 11.39 19.59
N VAL A 34 3.94 11.51 18.40
CA VAL A 34 2.49 11.62 18.26
C VAL A 34 1.86 10.33 18.79
N GLN A 35 0.89 10.49 19.70
CA GLN A 35 0.11 9.40 20.25
C GLN A 35 -1.36 9.58 19.92
N TYR A 36 -2.01 8.50 19.49
CA TYR A 36 -3.45 8.44 19.31
C TYR A 36 -4.04 7.50 20.35
N ALA A 37 -4.98 7.99 21.16
CA ALA A 37 -5.66 7.17 22.16
C ALA A 37 -6.40 5.98 21.52
N ASN A 38 -6.95 6.19 20.31
CA ASN A 38 -7.52 5.14 19.48
C ASN A 38 -6.97 5.25 18.04
N PRO A 39 -5.90 4.50 17.71
CA PRO A 39 -5.31 4.52 16.37
C PRO A 39 -6.26 4.04 15.27
N VAL A 40 -7.18 3.10 15.58
CA VAL A 40 -8.16 2.59 14.62
C VAL A 40 -9.14 3.69 14.24
N SER A 41 -9.72 4.39 15.22
CA SER A 41 -10.62 5.52 14.93
C SER A 41 -9.92 6.64 14.16
N LYS A 42 -8.65 6.93 14.47
CA LYS A 42 -7.87 7.93 13.74
C LYS A 42 -7.62 7.50 12.29
N PHE A 43 -7.22 6.25 12.07
CA PHE A 43 -7.06 5.66 10.74
C PHE A 43 -8.37 5.73 9.94
N SER A 44 -9.48 5.28 10.52
CA SER A 44 -10.80 5.31 9.87
C SER A 44 -11.21 6.73 9.47
N GLN A 45 -10.97 7.72 10.34
CA GLN A 45 -11.23 9.12 10.01
C GLN A 45 -10.41 9.58 8.79
N ILE A 46 -9.10 9.31 8.78
CA ILE A 46 -8.21 9.75 7.70
C ILE A 46 -8.52 9.02 6.40
N LEU A 47 -8.72 7.70 6.44
CA LEU A 47 -9.03 6.91 5.25
C LEU A 47 -10.36 7.33 4.62
N ASN A 48 -11.40 7.57 5.44
CA ASN A 48 -12.68 8.07 4.97
C ASN A 48 -12.55 9.47 4.32
N HIS A 49 -11.68 10.33 4.86
CA HIS A 49 -11.45 11.66 4.30
C HIS A 49 -10.87 11.62 2.88
N VAL A 50 -10.03 10.62 2.57
CA VAL A 50 -9.42 10.45 1.23
C VAL A 50 -10.25 9.53 0.31
N GLY A 51 -11.48 9.21 0.69
CA GLY A 51 -12.44 8.46 -0.13
C GLY A 51 -12.37 6.94 0.00
N GLY A 52 -11.59 6.41 0.96
CA GLY A 52 -11.66 4.99 1.32
C GLY A 52 -12.82 4.70 2.28
N ALA A 53 -13.06 3.43 2.55
CA ALA A 53 -14.04 2.97 3.54
C ALA A 53 -13.39 1.96 4.48
N VAL A 54 -13.65 2.10 5.78
CA VAL A 54 -13.22 1.12 6.79
C VAL A 54 -14.44 0.38 7.32
N HIS A 55 -14.35 -0.95 7.30
CA HIS A 55 -15.32 -1.85 7.92
C HIS A 55 -14.60 -2.66 9.00
N GLU A 56 -14.99 -2.45 10.26
CA GLU A 56 -14.56 -3.29 11.36
C GLU A 56 -15.44 -4.54 11.38
N ILE A 57 -14.82 -5.72 11.27
CA ILE A 57 -15.50 -7.00 11.17
C ILE A 57 -15.02 -7.94 12.26
N GLU A 58 -15.94 -8.74 12.80
CA GLU A 58 -15.62 -9.75 13.81
C GLU A 58 -15.11 -11.05 13.19
N ARG A 59 -15.51 -11.32 11.94
CA ARG A 59 -15.17 -12.54 11.22
C ARG A 59 -14.95 -12.26 9.74
N ILE A 60 -14.02 -12.99 9.14
CA ILE A 60 -13.57 -12.76 7.76
C ILE A 60 -14.66 -13.04 6.72
N GLU A 61 -15.63 -13.88 7.04
CA GLU A 61 -16.71 -14.29 6.13
C GLU A 61 -17.70 -13.14 5.86
N LEU A 62 -17.72 -12.11 6.72
CA LEU A 62 -18.55 -10.91 6.52
C LEU A 62 -18.05 -10.04 5.35
N VAL A 63 -16.80 -10.21 4.91
CA VAL A 63 -16.22 -9.42 3.80
C VAL A 63 -17.02 -9.63 2.52
N ALA A 64 -17.40 -10.87 2.21
CA ALA A 64 -18.17 -11.19 1.01
C ALA A 64 -19.56 -10.52 1.02
N GLU A 65 -20.22 -10.45 2.18
CA GLU A 65 -21.51 -9.77 2.34
C GLU A 65 -21.37 -8.25 2.15
N ILE A 66 -20.39 -7.64 2.82
CA ILE A 66 -20.12 -6.20 2.75
C ILE A 66 -19.82 -5.79 1.31
N LEU A 67 -18.91 -6.50 0.65
CA LEU A 67 -18.57 -6.20 -0.74
C LEU A 67 -19.73 -6.52 -1.68
N GLY A 68 -20.47 -7.62 -1.46
CA GLY A 68 -21.65 -7.98 -2.26
C GLY A 68 -22.77 -6.93 -2.23
N ALA A 69 -22.86 -6.12 -1.17
CA ALA A 69 -23.79 -4.99 -1.08
C ALA A 69 -23.35 -3.78 -1.93
N LEU A 70 -22.10 -3.72 -2.38
CA LEU A 70 -21.59 -2.66 -3.25
C LEU A 70 -21.91 -2.98 -4.71
N PRO A 71 -22.68 -2.14 -5.43
CA PRO A 71 -23.01 -2.40 -6.83
C PRO A 71 -21.79 -2.57 -7.74
N SER A 72 -20.70 -1.86 -7.46
CA SER A 72 -19.45 -1.95 -8.22
C SER A 72 -18.74 -3.30 -8.04
N PHE A 73 -18.91 -3.96 -6.90
CA PHE A 73 -18.35 -5.29 -6.66
C PHE A 73 -19.33 -6.38 -7.12
N ALA A 74 -20.63 -6.23 -6.84
CA ALA A 74 -21.66 -7.18 -7.26
C ALA A 74 -21.72 -7.38 -8.79
N ASN A 75 -21.37 -6.35 -9.57
CA ASN A 75 -21.32 -6.39 -11.03
C ASN A 75 -19.91 -6.61 -11.59
N ALA A 76 -18.90 -6.84 -10.74
CA ALA A 76 -17.52 -7.06 -11.16
C ALA A 76 -17.39 -8.36 -11.96
N ARG A 77 -16.67 -8.31 -13.07
CA ARG A 77 -16.37 -9.46 -13.94
C ARG A 77 -15.02 -10.06 -13.63
N ASN A 78 -14.03 -9.22 -13.30
CA ASN A 78 -12.66 -9.61 -13.07
C ASN A 78 -12.24 -9.23 -11.64
N VAL A 79 -12.33 -10.20 -10.73
CA VAL A 79 -11.94 -10.05 -9.33
C VAL A 79 -10.71 -10.90 -9.07
N ALA A 80 -9.58 -10.23 -8.85
CA ALA A 80 -8.36 -10.83 -8.34
C ALA A 80 -8.44 -10.89 -6.81
N SER A 81 -8.37 -12.08 -6.22
CA SER A 81 -8.32 -12.22 -4.76
C SER A 81 -7.13 -13.05 -4.34
N LEU A 82 -6.24 -12.44 -3.56
CA LEU A 82 -5.16 -13.10 -2.84
C LEU A 82 -5.60 -13.55 -1.43
N VAL A 83 -6.90 -13.45 -1.12
CA VAL A 83 -7.50 -13.78 0.17
C VAL A 83 -8.77 -14.61 -0.07
N PRO A 84 -8.66 -15.83 -0.63
CA PRO A 84 -9.80 -16.63 -1.04
C PRO A 84 -10.76 -16.97 0.11
N GLU A 85 -10.27 -17.01 1.35
CA GLU A 85 -11.05 -17.22 2.57
C GLU A 85 -11.97 -16.04 2.93
N ALA A 86 -11.67 -14.82 2.45
CA ALA A 86 -12.52 -13.66 2.60
C ALA A 86 -13.49 -13.52 1.42
N VAL A 87 -12.94 -13.65 0.21
CA VAL A 87 -13.65 -13.47 -1.05
C VAL A 87 -12.99 -14.37 -2.09
N ARG A 88 -13.77 -15.25 -2.70
CA ARG A 88 -13.27 -16.05 -3.83
C ARG A 88 -13.17 -15.18 -5.08
N GLY A 89 -11.95 -14.96 -5.57
CA GLY A 89 -11.71 -14.32 -6.86
C GLY A 89 -11.98 -15.27 -8.03
N ASN A 90 -12.13 -14.71 -9.23
CA ASN A 90 -12.32 -15.44 -10.48
C ASN A 90 -11.21 -15.17 -11.50
N PHE A 91 -10.28 -14.27 -11.19
CA PHE A 91 -9.14 -13.93 -12.04
C PHE A 91 -7.87 -14.64 -11.52
N PRO A 92 -7.19 -15.47 -12.35
CA PRO A 92 -6.01 -16.23 -11.94
C PRO A 92 -4.75 -15.35 -12.01
N VAL A 93 -4.48 -14.59 -10.93
CA VAL A 93 -3.35 -13.64 -10.86
C VAL A 93 -2.00 -14.35 -11.01
N GLU A 94 -1.89 -15.57 -10.50
CA GLU A 94 -0.69 -16.40 -10.52
C GLU A 94 -0.26 -16.86 -11.93
N GLN A 95 -1.12 -16.69 -12.94
CA GLN A 95 -0.86 -17.06 -14.33
C GLN A 95 -0.58 -15.82 -15.21
N VAL A 96 -0.43 -14.64 -14.59
CA VAL A 96 -0.19 -13.40 -15.31
C VAL A 96 1.29 -13.19 -15.55
N ASP A 97 1.72 -13.42 -16.79
CA ASP A 97 3.09 -13.15 -17.24
C ASP A 97 3.25 -11.74 -17.87
N ASP A 98 2.13 -11.10 -18.26
CA ASP A 98 2.09 -9.74 -18.81
C ASP A 98 1.26 -8.81 -17.91
N PRO A 99 1.86 -7.77 -17.28
CA PRO A 99 1.14 -6.87 -16.38
C PRO A 99 0.02 -6.09 -17.05
N HIS A 100 0.01 -5.96 -18.39
CA HIS A 100 -1.11 -5.30 -19.09
C HIS A 100 -2.43 -6.06 -18.96
N LEU A 101 -2.38 -7.37 -18.70
CA LEU A 101 -3.57 -8.18 -18.45
C LEU A 101 -4.32 -7.76 -17.18
N LEU A 102 -3.62 -7.12 -16.23
CA LEU A 102 -4.22 -6.59 -15.00
C LEU A 102 -5.05 -5.32 -15.23
N ALA A 103 -4.94 -4.68 -16.40
CA ALA A 103 -5.66 -3.45 -16.73
C ALA A 103 -7.19 -3.63 -16.76
N HIS A 104 -7.65 -4.88 -16.88
CA HIS A 104 -9.07 -5.24 -16.92
C HIS A 104 -9.61 -5.71 -15.57
N LEU A 105 -8.81 -5.67 -14.49
CA LEU A 105 -9.31 -5.97 -13.15
C LEU A 105 -10.30 -4.91 -12.69
N ASP A 106 -11.45 -5.36 -12.23
CA ASP A 106 -12.44 -4.50 -11.57
C ASP A 106 -12.08 -4.32 -10.09
N TRP A 107 -11.62 -5.40 -9.46
CA TRP A 107 -11.24 -5.42 -8.04
C TRP A 107 -10.01 -6.27 -7.78
N ALA A 108 -9.19 -5.79 -6.85
CA ALA A 108 -8.09 -6.54 -6.24
C ALA A 108 -8.31 -6.63 -4.73
N VAL A 109 -8.37 -7.84 -4.20
CA VAL A 109 -8.50 -8.13 -2.76
C VAL A 109 -7.17 -8.66 -2.27
N THR A 110 -6.55 -7.95 -1.32
CA THR A 110 -5.23 -8.26 -0.78
C THR A 110 -5.13 -8.00 0.71
N ARG A 111 -4.14 -8.59 1.38
CA ARG A 111 -3.84 -8.35 2.79
C ARG A 111 -2.90 -7.17 2.94
N GLY A 112 -3.31 -6.18 3.73
CA GLY A 112 -2.39 -5.21 4.31
C GLY A 112 -1.59 -5.84 5.46
N GLN A 113 -0.32 -5.46 5.62
CA GLN A 113 0.51 -5.86 6.76
C GLN A 113 0.21 -5.01 8.00
N PHE A 114 0.08 -3.70 7.80
CA PHE A 114 -0.35 -2.75 8.83
C PHE A 114 -0.91 -1.49 8.17
N ALA A 115 -1.66 -0.73 8.95
CA ALA A 115 -2.23 0.57 8.58
C ALA A 115 -1.58 1.68 9.39
N VAL A 116 -1.42 2.86 8.78
CA VAL A 116 -0.82 4.04 9.40
C VAL A 116 -1.91 5.07 9.70
N ALA A 117 -2.20 5.25 10.99
CA ALA A 117 -3.28 6.13 11.44
C ALA A 117 -3.10 7.60 11.01
N GLU A 118 -1.86 8.08 10.92
CA GLU A 118 -1.56 9.47 10.59
C GLU A 118 -2.03 9.88 9.18
N ASN A 119 -1.83 9.01 8.18
CA ASN A 119 -2.02 9.35 6.77
C ASN A 119 -2.96 8.39 6.01
N GLY A 120 -3.53 7.38 6.68
CA GLY A 120 -4.44 6.43 6.05
C GLY A 120 -3.75 5.43 5.11
N ALA A 121 -2.42 5.37 5.09
CA ALA A 121 -1.70 4.43 4.26
C ALA A 121 -1.85 2.99 4.77
N ILE A 122 -1.89 2.04 3.85
CA ILE A 122 -1.85 0.60 4.13
C ILE A 122 -0.57 0.06 3.53
N TRP A 123 0.28 -0.55 4.33
CA TRP A 123 1.49 -1.20 3.84
C TRP A 123 1.14 -2.58 3.29
N VAL A 124 1.45 -2.83 2.02
CA VAL A 124 1.25 -4.11 1.35
C VAL A 124 2.62 -4.71 1.05
N ARG A 125 2.87 -5.95 1.46
CA ARG A 125 4.11 -6.64 1.11
C ARG A 125 3.98 -7.28 -0.28
N PRO A 126 5.09 -7.33 -1.06
CA PRO A 126 5.16 -8.25 -2.19
C PRO A 126 4.84 -9.67 -1.72
N ALA A 127 4.13 -10.44 -2.54
CA ALA A 127 4.06 -11.89 -2.35
C ALA A 127 5.50 -12.43 -2.47
N ASN A 128 5.95 -13.17 -1.45
CA ASN A 128 7.25 -13.86 -1.47
C ASN A 128 7.19 -15.05 -2.42
#